data_AF-A0A6C0K7Z7-F1
#
_entry.id   AF-A0A6C0K7Z7-F1
#
_cell.length_a   1.000
_cell.length_b   1.000
_cell.length_c   1.000
_cell.angle_alpha   90.00
_cell.angle_beta   90.00
_cell.angle_gamma   90.00
#
_symmetry.space_group_name_H-M   'P 1'
#
loop_
_entity.id
_entity.type
_entity.pdbx_description
1 polymer ?
#
loop_
_entity_poly.entity_id
_entity_poly.type
_entity_poly.pdbx_seq_one_letter_code
_entity_poly.pdbx_strand_id
1 'polypeptide(L)'
;MSTHSSETNNEQQTMGIDDAQEFQNLPRLLTEWKKIQEEKRKLVDDKRIILERISEHDKRCEVMEQMIMGTMKKHSIAALDLKSSNARVLYKKASRKAPISKKNMEKLVGEHLKSLDAAKKLLEFLDEKRETKIKESLVYEKKETVT
;
A
#
# COMPACT_ATOMS: atom_id res chain seq x y z
N MET A 1 41.41 47.14 -32.32
CA MET A 1 40.55 46.49 -33.34
C MET A 1 40.95 45.03 -33.45
N SER A 2 40.01 44.20 -33.93
CA SER A 2 40.07 42.72 -34.06
C SER A 2 39.50 41.93 -32.88
N THR A 3 38.17 41.99 -32.84
CA THR A 3 37.20 40.90 -32.63
C THR A 3 37.76 39.48 -32.58
N HIS A 4 37.48 38.77 -31.47
CA HIS A 4 37.23 37.33 -31.52
C HIS A 4 35.75 37.09 -31.21
N SER A 5 35.04 36.67 -32.25
CA SER A 5 33.62 36.35 -32.27
C SER A 5 33.32 35.18 -31.33
N SER A 6 32.34 35.39 -30.44
CA SER A 6 31.64 34.30 -29.78
C SER A 6 30.65 33.72 -30.77
N GLU A 7 30.99 32.58 -31.37
CA GLU A 7 30.01 31.76 -32.09
C GLU A 7 29.21 30.95 -31.07
N THR A 8 28.08 31.52 -30.69
CA THR A 8 26.99 30.81 -30.02
C THR A 8 26.41 29.83 -31.03
N ASN A 9 26.85 28.56 -30.98
CA ASN A 9 26.21 27.49 -31.73
C ASN A 9 24.84 27.23 -31.12
N ASN A 10 23.83 27.88 -31.71
CA ASN A 10 22.42 27.64 -31.46
C ASN A 10 22.05 26.39 -32.25
N GLU A 11 22.31 25.21 -31.68
CA GLU A 11 21.76 23.96 -32.20
C GLU A 11 20.24 23.98 -31.98
N GLN A 12 19.52 24.45 -33.00
CA GLN A 12 18.10 24.16 -33.16
C GLN A 12 17.95 22.64 -33.29
N GLN A 13 17.68 21.98 -32.16
CA GLN A 13 17.07 20.66 -32.17
C GLN A 13 15.76 20.77 -32.95
N THR A 14 15.77 20.28 -34.19
CA THR A 14 14.57 20.02 -34.96
C THR A 14 13.81 18.92 -34.24
N MET A 15 12.83 19.30 -33.42
CA MET A 15 11.87 18.34 -32.86
C MET A 15 11.25 17.56 -34.03
N GLY A 16 11.27 16.23 -33.94
CA GLY A 16 10.51 15.40 -34.86
C GLY A 16 9.04 15.83 -34.85
N ILE A 17 8.35 15.65 -35.97
CA ILE A 17 6.92 16.02 -36.08
C ILE A 17 6.09 15.37 -34.96
N ASP A 18 6.47 14.15 -34.55
CA ASP A 18 5.87 13.42 -33.44
C ASP A 18 6.17 14.06 -32.06
N ASP A 19 7.42 14.44 -31.79
CA ASP A 19 7.81 15.11 -30.53
C ASP A 19 7.13 16.48 -30.37
N ALA A 20 7.01 17.23 -31.48
CA ALA A 20 6.32 18.50 -31.51
C ALA A 20 4.81 18.33 -31.23
N GLN A 21 4.20 17.26 -31.72
CA GLN A 21 2.80 16.95 -31.47
C GLN A 21 2.56 16.46 -30.03
N GLU A 22 3.46 15.66 -29.46
CA GLU A 22 3.43 15.27 -28.05
C GLU A 22 3.54 16.48 -27.11
N PHE A 23 4.46 17.39 -27.42
CA PHE A 23 4.64 18.62 -26.65
C PHE A 23 3.40 19.54 -26.75
N GLN A 24 2.77 19.64 -27.92
CA GLN A 24 1.52 20.39 -28.09
C GLN A 24 0.35 19.78 -27.31
N ASN A 25 0.34 18.46 -27.10
CA ASN A 25 -0.70 17.76 -26.34
C ASN A 25 -0.49 17.79 -24.82
N LEU A 26 0.73 18.09 -24.35
CA LEU A 26 1.11 18.09 -22.94
C LEU A 26 0.19 18.96 -22.05
N PRO A 27 -0.21 20.20 -22.42
CA PRO A 27 -1.10 21.02 -21.59
C PRO A 27 -2.47 20.38 -21.32
N ARG A 28 -3.03 19.68 -22.32
CA ARG A 28 -4.30 18.95 -22.18
C ARG A 28 -4.13 17.78 -21.21
N LEU A 29 -3.08 16.97 -21.41
CA LEU A 29 -2.77 15.83 -20.55
C LEU A 29 -2.53 16.24 -19.10
N LEU A 30 -1.84 17.35 -18.86
CA LEU A 30 -1.61 17.89 -17.51
C LEU A 30 -2.90 18.35 -16.84
N THR A 31 -3.83 18.94 -17.60
CA THR A 31 -5.14 19.37 -17.08
C THR A 31 -6.01 18.19 -16.68
N GLU A 32 -6.07 17.16 -17.53
CA GLU A 32 -6.78 15.91 -17.22
C GLU A 32 -6.14 15.17 -16.04
N TRP A 33 -4.80 15.06 -16.03
CA TRP A 33 -4.05 14.46 -14.93
C TRP A 33 -4.32 15.17 -13.60
N LYS A 34 -4.31 16.52 -13.58
CA LYS A 34 -4.65 17.29 -12.38
C LYS A 34 -6.05 16.97 -11.87
N LYS A 35 -7.06 16.93 -12.77
CA LYS A 35 -8.44 16.59 -12.40
C LYS A 35 -8.51 15.20 -11.75
N ILE A 36 -7.83 14.21 -12.33
CA ILE A 36 -7.75 12.85 -11.79
C ILE A 36 -7.08 12.84 -10.41
N GLN A 37 -6.04 13.65 -10.18
CA GLN A 37 -5.40 13.76 -8.85
C GLN A 37 -6.36 14.32 -7.79
N GLU A 38 -7.15 15.34 -8.14
CA GLU A 38 -8.14 15.92 -7.23
C GLU A 38 -9.25 14.92 -6.90
N GLU A 39 -9.74 14.17 -7.89
CA GLU A 39 -10.71 13.08 -7.70
C GLU A 39 -10.14 11.96 -6.82
N LYS A 40 -8.92 11.51 -7.11
CA LYS A 40 -8.22 10.51 -6.31
C LYS A 40 -8.07 10.95 -4.85
N ARG A 41 -7.75 12.23 -4.60
CA ARG A 41 -7.63 12.75 -3.24
C ARG A 41 -8.96 12.63 -2.48
N LYS A 42 -10.08 13.01 -3.11
CA LYS A 42 -11.42 12.83 -2.51
C LYS A 42 -11.70 11.36 -2.19
N LEU A 43 -11.40 10.45 -3.10
CA LEU A 43 -11.57 9.01 -2.86
C LEU A 43 -10.72 8.48 -1.71
N VAL A 44 -9.51 9.01 -1.50
CA VAL A 44 -8.66 8.66 -0.36
C VAL A 44 -9.27 9.14 0.95
N ASP A 45 -9.82 10.35 0.97
CA ASP A 45 -10.49 10.91 2.15
C ASP A 45 -11.77 10.11 2.49
N ASP A 46 -12.58 9.77 1.49
CA ASP A 46 -13.76 8.91 1.65
C ASP A 46 -13.38 7.50 2.14
N LYS A 47 -12.32 6.92 1.55
CA LYS A 47 -11.78 5.62 1.98
C LYS A 47 -11.38 5.66 3.45
N ARG A 48 -10.74 6.73 3.93
CA ARG A 48 -10.36 6.86 5.33
C ARG A 48 -11.58 6.80 6.25
N ILE A 49 -12.62 7.57 5.93
CA ILE A 49 -13.87 7.59 6.70
C ILE A 49 -14.54 6.21 6.73
N ILE A 50 -14.58 5.52 5.59
CA ILE A 50 -15.16 4.18 5.49
C ILE A 50 -14.35 3.19 6.33
N LEU A 51 -13.01 3.24 6.28
CA LEU A 51 -12.15 2.36 7.07
C LEU A 51 -12.30 2.58 8.57
N GLU A 52 -12.46 3.83 9.01
CA GLU A 52 -12.75 4.15 10.42
C GLU A 52 -14.08 3.52 10.86
N ARG A 53 -15.14 3.66 10.04
CA ARG A 53 -16.45 3.04 10.32
C ARG A 53 -16.35 1.52 10.36
N ILE A 54 -15.63 0.90 9.42
CA ILE A 54 -15.42 -0.56 9.41
C ILE A 54 -14.70 -0.98 10.69
N SER A 55 -13.62 -0.31 11.06
CA SER A 55 -12.86 -0.63 12.28
C SER A 55 -13.72 -0.56 13.54
N GLU A 56 -14.62 0.42 13.63
CA GLU A 56 -15.57 0.52 14.73
C GLU A 56 -16.55 -0.66 14.76
N HIS A 57 -17.11 -1.03 13.61
CA HIS A 57 -18.02 -2.17 13.51
C HIS A 57 -17.31 -3.49 13.82
N ASP A 58 -16.08 -3.68 13.34
CA ASP A 58 -15.27 -4.87 13.61
C ASP A 58 -15.03 -5.04 15.12
N LYS A 59 -14.67 -3.96 15.83
CA LYS A 59 -14.50 -4.00 17.30
C LYS A 59 -15.78 -4.38 18.02
N ARG A 60 -16.92 -3.80 17.61
CA ARG A 60 -18.23 -4.11 18.21
C ARG A 60 -18.61 -5.58 17.95
N CYS A 61 -18.43 -6.05 16.73
CA CYS A 61 -18.65 -7.44 16.35
C CYS A 61 -17.76 -8.39 17.15
N GLU A 62 -16.47 -8.10 17.30
CA GLU A 62 -15.52 -8.93 18.05
C GLU A 62 -15.93 -9.06 19.53
N VAL A 63 -16.31 -7.95 20.17
CA VAL A 63 -16.79 -7.97 21.56
C VAL A 63 -18.04 -8.84 21.70
N MET A 64 -19.01 -8.68 20.79
CA MET A 64 -20.23 -9.51 20.79
C MET A 64 -19.91 -10.98 20.53
N GLU A 65 -19.01 -11.28 19.59
CA GLU A 65 -18.57 -12.63 19.29
C GLU A 65 -17.92 -13.30 20.50
N GLN A 66 -17.07 -12.58 21.25
CA GLN A 66 -16.46 -13.09 22.48
C GLN A 66 -17.50 -13.42 23.56
N MET A 67 -18.51 -12.56 23.75
CA MET A 67 -19.61 -12.82 24.68
C MET A 67 -20.43 -14.06 24.29
N ILE A 68 -20.75 -14.17 22.99
CA ILE A 68 -21.48 -15.33 22.44
C ILE A 68 -20.65 -16.60 22.61
N MET A 69 -19.36 -16.58 22.22
CA MET A 69 -18.45 -17.71 22.39
C MET A 69 -18.30 -18.12 23.85
N GLY A 70 -18.22 -17.16 24.78
CA GLY A 70 -18.16 -17.44 26.22
C GLY A 70 -19.39 -18.21 26.70
N THR A 71 -20.57 -17.78 26.28
CA THR A 71 -21.84 -18.45 26.57
C THR A 71 -21.89 -19.85 25.94
N MET A 72 -21.57 -19.96 24.65
CA MET A 72 -21.56 -21.23 23.92
C MET A 72 -20.60 -22.24 24.56
N LYS A 73 -19.38 -21.82 24.93
CA LYS A 73 -18.40 -22.68 25.60
C LYS A 73 -18.86 -23.11 26.99
N LYS A 74 -19.37 -22.18 27.81
CA LYS A 74 -19.84 -22.43 29.18
C LYS A 74 -20.97 -23.47 29.21
N HIS A 75 -21.84 -23.44 28.21
CA HIS A 75 -22.98 -24.36 28.09
C HIS A 75 -22.74 -25.52 27.12
N SER A 76 -21.51 -25.70 26.64
CA SER A 76 -21.14 -26.75 25.68
C SER A 76 -22.02 -26.78 24.41
N ILE A 77 -22.45 -25.62 23.94
CA ILE A 77 -23.26 -25.45 22.74
C ILE A 77 -22.32 -25.43 21.52
N ALA A 78 -22.41 -26.45 20.67
CA ALA A 78 -21.64 -26.52 19.42
C ALA A 78 -22.32 -25.78 18.26
N ALA A 79 -23.65 -25.66 18.28
CA ALA A 79 -24.45 -25.02 17.24
C ALA A 79 -25.71 -24.38 17.83
N LEU A 80 -26.15 -23.26 17.24
CA LEU A 80 -27.37 -22.55 17.63
C LEU A 80 -28.16 -22.13 16.39
N ASP A 81 -29.42 -22.54 16.31
CA ASP A 81 -30.35 -22.16 15.25
C ASP A 81 -31.10 -20.87 15.60
N LEU A 82 -31.09 -19.93 14.66
CA LEU A 82 -31.73 -18.62 14.78
C LEU A 82 -33.05 -18.62 14.02
N LYS A 83 -34.15 -18.77 14.77
CA LYS A 83 -35.50 -18.90 14.20
C LYS A 83 -35.95 -17.69 13.37
N SER A 84 -35.53 -16.48 13.75
CA SER A 84 -35.94 -15.24 13.08
C SER A 84 -35.24 -14.99 11.74
N SER A 85 -34.05 -15.56 11.55
CA SER A 85 -33.21 -15.34 10.36
C SER A 85 -32.99 -16.60 9.53
N ASN A 86 -33.59 -17.72 9.92
CA ASN A 86 -33.36 -19.04 9.31
C ASN A 86 -31.86 -19.37 9.11
N ALA A 87 -31.04 -18.99 10.10
CA ALA A 87 -29.59 -19.12 10.07
C ALA A 87 -29.09 -19.99 11.23
N ARG A 88 -27.88 -20.53 11.10
CA ARG A 88 -27.22 -21.35 12.14
C ARG A 88 -25.85 -20.78 12.48
N VAL A 89 -25.59 -20.61 13.77
CA VAL A 89 -24.27 -20.28 14.32
C VAL A 89 -23.57 -21.59 14.70
N LEU A 90 -22.31 -21.76 14.31
CA LEU A 90 -21.50 -22.94 14.59
C LEU A 90 -20.23 -22.53 15.34
N TYR A 91 -19.98 -23.14 16.49
CA TYR A 91 -18.68 -23.05 17.13
C TYR A 91 -17.69 -23.97 16.41
N LYS A 92 -16.69 -23.39 15.74
CA LYS A 92 -15.62 -24.12 15.06
C LYS A 92 -14.27 -23.72 15.61
N LYS A 93 -13.47 -24.71 16.00
CA LYS A 93 -12.06 -24.51 16.37
C LYS A 93 -11.19 -24.85 15.17
N ALA A 94 -10.45 -23.87 14.67
CA ALA A 94 -9.46 -24.07 13.63
C ALA A 94 -8.06 -23.75 14.18
N SER A 95 -7.09 -24.60 13.86
CA SER A 95 -5.67 -24.28 14.06
C SER A 95 -5.09 -23.80 12.75
N ARG A 96 -4.31 -22.72 12.81
CA ARG A 96 -3.56 -22.15 11.69
C ARG A 96 -2.16 -21.83 12.18
N LYS A 97 -1.16 -22.05 11.34
CA LYS A 97 0.21 -21.61 11.63
C LYS A 97 0.26 -20.10 11.47
N ALA A 98 0.76 -19.40 12.49
CA ALA A 98 0.95 -17.96 12.43
C ALA A 98 2.04 -17.59 11.40
N PRO A 99 1.94 -16.42 10.73
CA PRO A 99 3.01 -15.92 9.88
C PRO A 99 4.28 -15.64 10.70
N ILE A 100 5.45 -15.81 10.07
CA ILE A 100 6.76 -15.56 10.69
C ILE A 100 7.18 -14.13 10.36
N SER A 101 7.44 -13.31 11.39
CA SER A 101 7.97 -11.95 11.22
C SER A 101 9.46 -11.96 10.83
N LYS A 102 9.99 -10.88 10.24
CA LYS A 102 11.43 -10.76 9.88
C LYS A 102 12.35 -11.03 11.08
N LYS A 103 12.01 -10.50 12.25
CA LYS A 103 12.74 -10.74 13.51
C LYS A 103 12.71 -12.21 13.94
N ASN A 104 11.56 -12.86 13.82
CA ASN A 104 11.44 -14.29 14.14
C ASN A 104 12.17 -15.15 13.09
N MET A 105 12.22 -14.71 11.83
CA MET A 105 12.93 -15.37 10.76
C MET A 105 14.44 -15.38 11.01
N GLU A 106 15.05 -14.25 11.40
CA GLU A 106 16.47 -14.19 11.77
C GLU A 106 16.79 -15.16 12.92
N LYS A 107 15.94 -15.17 13.95
CA LYS A 107 16.09 -16.10 15.08
C LYS A 107 16.01 -17.56 14.64
N LEU A 108 14.99 -17.95 13.89
CA LEU A 108 14.76 -19.34 13.45
C LEU A 108 15.85 -19.82 12.48
N VAL A 109 16.31 -18.94 11.59
CA VAL A 109 17.43 -19.23 10.69
C VAL A 109 18.72 -19.35 11.51
N GLY A 110 18.93 -18.49 12.51
CA GLY A 110 20.07 -18.58 13.42
C GLY A 110 20.09 -19.87 14.23
N GLU A 111 18.92 -20.32 14.72
CA GLU A 111 18.76 -21.61 15.40
C GLU A 111 19.07 -22.79 14.46
N HIS A 112 18.57 -22.74 13.22
CA HIS A 112 18.80 -23.79 12.23
C HIS A 112 20.27 -23.88 11.78
N LEU A 113 20.88 -22.73 11.47
CA LEU A 113 22.27 -22.60 11.06
C LEU A 113 23.25 -22.68 12.24
N LYS A 114 22.75 -22.72 13.48
CA LYS A 114 23.52 -22.67 14.74
C LYS A 114 24.48 -21.48 14.82
N SER A 115 24.18 -20.41 14.08
CA SER A 115 25.00 -19.22 13.99
C SER A 115 24.13 -18.01 13.62
N LEU A 116 24.06 -17.05 14.53
CA LEU A 116 23.39 -15.77 14.29
C LEU A 116 24.10 -14.95 13.20
N ASP A 117 25.43 -15.06 13.13
CA ASP A 117 26.23 -14.39 12.11
C ASP A 117 25.92 -14.92 10.69
N ALA A 118 25.78 -16.24 10.55
CA ALA A 118 25.39 -16.85 9.27
C ALA A 118 23.95 -16.48 8.87
N ALA A 119 23.04 -16.36 9.84
CA ALA A 119 21.67 -15.94 9.58
C ALA A 119 21.59 -14.49 9.08
N LYS A 120 22.35 -13.58 9.68
CA LYS A 120 22.45 -12.18 9.23
C LYS A 120 23.00 -12.08 7.82
N LYS A 121 24.11 -12.76 7.55
CA LYS A 121 24.72 -12.81 6.20
C LYS A 121 23.75 -13.32 5.13
N LEU A 122 22.94 -14.34 5.46
CA LEU A 122 21.93 -14.84 4.54
C LEU A 122 20.82 -13.81 4.26
N LEU A 123 20.32 -13.16 5.30
CA LEU A 123 19.28 -12.13 5.13
C LEU A 123 19.79 -10.90 4.39
N GLU A 124 21.04 -10.49 4.63
CA GLU A 124 21.73 -9.44 3.89
C GLU A 124 21.89 -9.80 2.42
N PHE A 125 22.40 -11.00 2.11
CA PHE A 125 22.51 -11.50 0.73
C PHE A 125 21.15 -11.49 -0.01
N LEU A 126 20.08 -11.92 0.66
CA LEU A 126 18.74 -11.92 0.06
C LEU A 126 18.25 -10.49 -0.20
N ASP A 127 18.51 -9.55 0.72
CA ASP A 127 18.13 -8.15 0.55
C ASP A 127 18.96 -7.48 -0.57
N GLU A 128 20.24 -7.81 -0.73
CA GLU A 128 21.08 -7.35 -1.86
C GLU A 128 20.63 -7.87 -3.22
N LYS A 129 20.09 -9.09 -3.27
CA LYS A 129 19.58 -9.68 -4.52
C LYS A 129 18.16 -9.23 -4.86
N ARG A 130 17.50 -8.44 -4.01
CA ARG A 130 16.19 -7.87 -4.34
C ARG A 130 16.34 -6.89 -5.50
N GLU A 131 15.44 -7.02 -6.47
CA GLU A 131 15.35 -6.09 -7.58
C GLU A 131 14.92 -4.69 -7.07
N THR A 132 15.72 -3.67 -7.41
CA THR A 132 15.34 -2.27 -7.22
C THR A 132 14.45 -1.83 -8.38
N LYS A 133 13.18 -1.57 -8.10
CA LYS A 133 12.25 -0.99 -9.08
C LYS A 133 12.26 0.53 -8.93
N ILE A 134 12.84 1.22 -9.90
CA ILE A 134 12.76 2.67 -9.99
C ILE A 134 11.33 3.03 -10.40
N LYS A 135 10.66 3.83 -9.56
CA LYS A 135 9.31 4.33 -9.82
C LYS A 135 9.38 5.85 -9.92
N GLU A 136 9.27 6.35 -11.14
CA GLU A 136 9.11 7.78 -11.40
C GLU A 136 7.63 8.15 -11.36
N SER A 137 7.29 9.29 -10.75
CA SER A 137 5.91 9.74 -10.67
C SER A 137 5.83 11.25 -10.57
N LEU A 138 4.82 11.83 -11.21
CA LEU A 138 4.45 13.24 -11.04
C LEU A 138 3.80 13.45 -9.66
N VAL A 139 4.12 14.57 -9.01
CA VAL A 139 3.52 15.00 -7.74
C VAL A 139 2.70 16.27 -7.98
N TYR A 140 1.43 16.25 -7.56
CA TYR A 140 0.55 17.42 -7.62
C TYR A 140 0.54 18.12 -6.25
N GLU A 141 1.11 19.33 -6.19
CA GLU A 141 1.10 20.18 -5.00
C GLU A 141 0.12 21.35 -5.19
N LYS A 142 -0.86 21.46 -4.29
CA LYS A 142 -1.72 22.65 -4.22
C LYS A 142 -1.07 23.62 -3.23
N LYS A 143 -0.56 24.75 -3.73
CA LYS A 143 -0.09 25.83 -2.84
C LYS A 143 -1.25 26.31 -1.97
N GLU A 144 -1.08 26.25 -0.65
CA GLU A 144 -2.03 26.84 0.28
C GLU A 144 -1.95 28.36 0.15
N THR A 145 -3.08 29.01 -0.10
CA THR A 145 -3.18 30.46 0.03
C THR A 145 -3.11 30.79 1.51
N VAL A 146 -1.93 31.25 1.97
CA VAL A 146 -1.79 31.95 3.24
C VAL A 146 -2.79 33.10 3.21
N THR A 147 -3.83 33.01 4.04
CA THR A 147 -4.84 34.06 4.23
C THR A 147 -4.57 34.72 5.56
#